data_AF-A0AA36J4L7-F1
#
_entry.id   AF-A0AA36J4L7-F1
#
_cell.length_a   1.000
_cell.length_b   1.000
_cell.length_c   1.000
_cell.angle_alpha   90.00
_cell.angle_beta   90.00
_cell.angle_gamma   90.00
#
_symmetry.space_group_name_H-M   'P 1'
#
loop_
_entity.id
_entity.type
_entity.pdbx_description
1 polymer ?
#
loop_
_entity_poly.entity_id
_entity_poly.type
_entity_poly.pdbx_seq_one_letter_code
_entity_poly.pdbx_strand_id
1 'polypeptide(L)'
;MQAQVAMLAERAQAMTQDTAPAIPAASPASQLPSNVGSLGHPQLCRRPCILFARCDCQQEACSWCNGHHPARPASFDKVERDLVASMSEPMLLTMILPHLRRCVQVSPQLQRLVELVEREYALRGCSTLFVPERLRQLDKIFAKMTVTGLVGSIARNFCGCLHQLMKGCLEELRNELQ
;
A
#
# COMPACT_ATOMS: atom_id res chain seq x y z
N MET A 1 4.44 59.46 -15.60
CA MET A 1 5.01 58.24 -15.01
C MET A 1 4.51 57.94 -13.59
N GLN A 2 4.18 58.95 -12.77
CA GLN A 2 3.66 58.73 -11.40
C GLN A 2 2.24 58.14 -11.33
N ALA A 3 1.39 58.38 -12.33
CA ALA A 3 0.01 57.87 -12.34
C ALA A 3 -0.11 56.35 -12.56
N GLN A 4 0.83 55.72 -13.26
CA GLN A 4 0.83 54.27 -13.51
C GLN A 4 1.29 53.45 -12.29
N VAL A 5 2.11 54.03 -11.42
CA VAL A 5 2.58 53.38 -10.19
C VAL A 5 1.46 53.32 -9.14
N ALA A 6 0.60 54.34 -9.09
CA ALA A 6 -0.55 54.38 -8.18
C ALA A 6 -1.58 53.28 -8.49
N MET A 7 -1.90 53.05 -9.76
CA MET A 7 -2.88 52.01 -10.16
C MET A 7 -2.40 50.57 -9.88
N LEU A 8 -1.07 50.33 -9.83
CA LEU A 8 -0.53 49.02 -9.46
C LEU A 8 -0.58 48.79 -7.94
N ALA A 9 -0.44 49.83 -7.13
CA ALA A 9 -0.52 49.75 -5.68
C ALA A 9 -1.96 49.45 -5.19
N GLU A 10 -2.97 50.07 -5.82
CA GLU A 10 -4.38 49.81 -5.49
C GLU A 10 -4.81 48.39 -5.87
N ARG A 11 -4.28 47.84 -6.97
CA ARG A 11 -4.54 46.47 -7.40
C ARG A 11 -3.92 45.42 -6.48
N ALA A 12 -2.80 45.72 -5.83
CA ALA A 12 -2.17 44.85 -4.84
C ALA A 12 -2.96 44.81 -3.51
N GLN A 13 -3.62 45.90 -3.13
CA GLN A 13 -4.42 45.99 -1.90
C GLN A 13 -5.80 45.31 -2.04
N ALA A 14 -6.32 45.18 -3.27
CA ALA A 14 -7.56 44.44 -3.54
C ALA A 14 -7.39 42.90 -3.46
N MET A 15 -6.17 42.38 -3.39
CA MET A 15 -5.90 40.93 -3.30
C MET A 15 -5.70 40.40 -1.87
N THR A 16 -5.82 41.24 -0.83
CA THR A 16 -5.59 40.83 0.58
C THR A 16 -6.88 40.69 1.41
N GLN A 17 -8.05 40.75 0.79
CA GLN A 17 -9.34 40.53 1.45
C GLN A 17 -10.08 39.35 0.85
N ASP A 18 -9.50 38.16 1.02
CA ASP A 18 -10.25 36.91 0.96
C ASP A 18 -10.09 36.23 2.32
N THR A 19 -11.09 36.47 3.16
CA THR A 19 -11.24 35.89 4.48
C THR A 19 -11.41 34.39 4.31
N ALA A 20 -10.31 33.65 4.40
CA ALA A 20 -10.33 32.20 4.44
C ALA A 20 -11.30 31.76 5.57
N PRO A 21 -12.34 30.96 5.28
CA PRO A 21 -13.15 30.41 6.35
C PRO A 21 -12.23 29.55 7.22
N ALA A 22 -12.25 29.84 8.52
CA ALA A 22 -11.54 29.09 9.53
C ALA A 22 -11.82 27.61 9.33
N ILE A 23 -10.79 26.87 8.90
CA ILE A 23 -10.81 25.41 8.86
C ILE A 23 -11.02 24.99 10.32
N PRO A 24 -12.16 24.38 10.70
CA PRO A 24 -12.24 23.79 12.02
C PRO A 24 -11.14 22.73 12.06
N ALA A 25 -10.20 22.92 12.99
CA ALA A 25 -9.18 21.96 13.34
C ALA A 25 -9.88 20.68 13.84
N ALA A 26 -10.26 19.81 12.91
CA ALA A 26 -10.72 18.49 13.20
C ALA A 26 -9.51 17.73 13.75
N SER A 27 -9.50 17.53 15.06
CA SER A 27 -8.65 16.56 15.74
C SER A 27 -8.61 15.25 14.93
N PRO A 28 -7.44 14.63 14.69
CA PRO A 28 -7.37 13.32 14.07
C PRO A 28 -7.71 12.27 15.14
N ALA A 29 -8.93 12.32 15.67
CA ALA A 29 -9.54 11.14 16.25
C ALA A 29 -9.85 10.24 15.06
N SER A 30 -8.88 9.38 14.74
CA SER A 30 -8.94 8.32 13.73
C SER A 30 -10.25 7.53 13.90
N GLN A 31 -11.31 7.97 13.21
CA GLN A 31 -12.47 7.13 12.97
C GLN A 31 -11.99 6.03 12.05
N LEU A 32 -11.52 4.93 12.65
CA LEU A 32 -11.28 3.67 11.96
C LEU A 32 -12.54 3.40 11.12
N PRO A 33 -12.44 3.39 9.78
CA PRO A 33 -13.61 3.17 8.96
C PRO A 33 -14.17 1.79 9.32
N SER A 34 -15.38 1.75 9.86
CA SER A 34 -16.00 0.56 10.46
C SER A 34 -16.45 -0.50 9.45
N ASN A 35 -15.88 -0.50 8.24
CA ASN A 35 -16.23 -1.47 7.22
C ASN A 35 -15.24 -2.65 7.22
N VAL A 36 -15.73 -3.81 6.78
CA VAL A 36 -14.94 -5.05 6.68
C VAL A 36 -13.71 -4.91 5.79
N GLY A 37 -13.72 -3.96 4.85
CA GLY A 37 -12.58 -3.71 3.97
C GLY A 37 -11.41 -3.02 4.65
N SER A 38 -11.64 -2.33 5.76
CA SER A 38 -10.65 -1.53 6.49
C SER A 38 -9.97 -2.28 7.64
N LEU A 39 -10.42 -3.51 7.92
CA LEU A 39 -9.81 -4.39 8.92
C LEU A 39 -8.32 -4.63 8.61
N GLY A 40 -7.46 -4.33 9.58
CA GLY A 40 -6.01 -4.41 9.43
C GLY A 40 -5.37 -3.27 8.64
N HIS A 41 -6.05 -2.14 8.44
CA HIS A 41 -5.44 -0.95 7.84
C HIS A 41 -4.21 -0.48 8.66
N PRO A 42 -3.11 -0.04 8.00
CA PRO A 42 -2.90 0.06 6.56
C PRO A 42 -2.25 -1.18 5.91
N GLN A 43 -1.76 -2.14 6.70
CA GLN A 43 -0.88 -3.21 6.20
C GLN A 43 -1.65 -4.41 5.62
N LEU A 44 -2.76 -4.75 6.27
CA LEU A 44 -3.56 -5.94 6.00
C LEU A 44 -4.93 -5.62 5.41
N CYS A 45 -5.35 -4.36 5.36
CA CYS A 45 -6.65 -4.01 4.78
C CYS A 45 -6.80 -4.49 3.33
N ARG A 46 -8.06 -4.58 2.88
CA ARG A 46 -8.34 -4.83 1.47
C ARG A 46 -7.86 -3.65 0.63
N ARG A 47 -7.92 -3.81 -0.70
CA ARG A 47 -7.56 -2.75 -1.64
C ARG A 47 -8.29 -1.43 -1.27
N PRO A 48 -7.61 -0.27 -1.34
CA PRO A 48 -8.25 1.03 -1.14
C PRO A 48 -9.43 1.22 -2.08
N CYS A 49 -10.53 1.75 -1.55
CA CYS A 49 -11.73 2.06 -2.33
C CYS A 49 -11.49 3.28 -3.22
N ILE A 50 -11.58 3.09 -4.54
CA ILE A 50 -11.41 4.17 -5.52
C ILE A 50 -12.53 5.22 -5.46
N LEU A 51 -13.74 4.81 -5.06
CA LEU A 51 -14.88 5.72 -4.92
C LEU A 51 -14.74 6.55 -3.64
N PHE A 52 -14.21 5.96 -2.56
CA PHE A 52 -14.01 6.69 -1.31
C PHE A 52 -12.95 7.77 -1.49
N ALA A 53 -11.87 7.46 -2.21
CA ALA A 53 -10.87 8.43 -2.61
C ALA A 53 -11.41 9.58 -3.47
N ARG A 54 -12.59 9.42 -4.09
CA ARG A 54 -13.30 10.44 -4.89
C ARG A 54 -14.48 11.08 -4.14
N CYS A 55 -14.69 10.74 -2.87
CA CYS A 55 -15.83 11.17 -2.06
C CYS A 55 -17.20 10.72 -2.63
N ASP A 56 -17.24 9.58 -3.32
CA ASP A 56 -18.42 9.03 -4.03
C ASP A 56 -18.76 7.59 -3.58
N CYS A 57 -18.28 7.19 -2.40
CA CYS A 57 -18.49 5.83 -1.89
C CYS A 57 -19.72 5.74 -0.99
N GLN A 58 -20.58 4.78 -1.27
CA GLN A 58 -21.64 4.35 -0.33
C GLN A 58 -21.04 3.40 0.71
N GLN A 59 -20.71 3.95 1.88
CA GLN A 59 -19.96 3.26 2.93
C GLN A 59 -20.61 1.96 3.43
N GLU A 60 -21.94 1.95 3.57
CA GLU A 60 -22.72 0.83 4.14
C GLU A 60 -22.56 -0.50 3.36
N ALA A 61 -22.37 -0.43 2.04
CA ALA A 61 -22.21 -1.62 1.19
C ALA A 61 -20.76 -1.82 0.71
N CYS A 62 -19.82 -0.96 1.14
CA CYS A 62 -18.46 -0.98 0.64
C CYS A 62 -17.63 -2.09 1.31
N SER A 63 -17.18 -3.05 0.51
CA SER A 63 -16.28 -4.13 0.94
C SER A 63 -14.80 -3.80 0.77
N TRP A 64 -14.47 -2.59 0.33
CA TRP A 64 -13.10 -2.07 0.13
C TRP A 64 -12.68 -1.12 1.27
N CYS A 65 -11.38 -0.93 1.44
CA CYS A 65 -10.86 -0.09 2.52
C CYS A 65 -11.23 1.38 2.30
N ASN A 66 -11.78 2.02 3.34
CA ASN A 66 -12.05 3.46 3.38
C ASN A 66 -11.05 4.21 4.28
N GLY A 67 -9.96 3.55 4.69
CA GLY A 67 -8.88 4.19 5.43
C GLY A 67 -8.13 5.18 4.53
N HIS A 68 -7.53 6.19 5.15
CA HIS A 68 -6.69 7.13 4.42
C HIS A 68 -5.42 6.42 3.94
N HIS A 69 -5.26 6.29 2.63
CA HIS A 69 -4.07 5.75 2.00
C HIS A 69 -3.31 6.85 1.27
N PRO A 70 -1.98 6.74 1.13
CA PRO A 70 -1.23 7.64 0.27
C PRO A 70 -1.84 7.64 -1.14
N ALA A 71 -1.98 8.82 -1.73
CA ALA A 71 -2.64 9.03 -3.02
C ALA A 71 -2.07 8.15 -4.15
N ARG A 72 -0.79 7.79 -4.04
CA ARG A 72 -0.13 6.74 -4.84
C ARG A 72 0.49 5.69 -3.92
N PRO A 73 -0.16 4.53 -3.74
CA PRO A 73 0.49 3.37 -3.14
C PRO A 73 1.73 3.00 -3.96
N ALA A 74 2.76 2.49 -3.29
CA ALA A 74 3.91 1.92 -3.96
C ALA A 74 3.42 0.83 -4.94
N SER A 75 3.67 1.06 -6.22
CA SER A 75 3.24 0.20 -7.31
C SER A 75 4.31 0.21 -8.37
N PHE A 76 4.45 -0.94 -9.02
CA PHE A 76 5.35 -1.10 -10.14
C PHE A 76 4.79 -0.39 -11.36
N ASP A 77 5.66 0.29 -12.10
CA ASP A 77 5.32 0.78 -13.43
C ASP A 77 5.15 -0.39 -14.43
N LYS A 78 5.00 -0.11 -15.73
CA LYS A 78 4.86 -1.18 -16.72
C LYS A 78 6.14 -2.03 -16.82
N VAL A 79 7.30 -1.40 -16.93
CA VAL A 79 8.59 -2.07 -17.13
C VAL A 79 8.96 -2.90 -15.91
N GLU A 80 8.74 -2.36 -14.72
CA GLU A 80 8.97 -3.03 -13.45
C GLU A 80 8.02 -4.22 -13.26
N ARG A 81 6.75 -4.11 -13.67
CA ARG A 81 5.81 -5.24 -13.65
C ARG A 81 6.25 -6.36 -14.58
N ASP A 82 6.65 -6.02 -15.80
CA ASP A 82 7.12 -7.00 -16.78
C ASP A 82 8.40 -7.70 -16.27
N LEU A 83 9.29 -6.94 -15.62
CA LEU A 83 10.49 -7.47 -14.99
C LEU A 83 10.15 -8.43 -13.85
N VAL A 84 9.27 -8.04 -12.92
CA VAL A 84 8.80 -8.91 -11.82
C VAL A 84 8.10 -10.17 -12.37
N ALA A 85 7.30 -10.03 -13.44
CA ALA A 85 6.62 -11.14 -14.10
C ALA A 85 7.60 -12.14 -14.75
N SER A 86 8.77 -11.66 -15.18
CA SER A 86 9.82 -12.49 -15.77
C SER A 86 10.74 -13.16 -14.74
N MET A 87 10.62 -12.81 -13.45
CA MET A 87 11.47 -13.39 -12.40
C MET A 87 11.13 -14.86 -12.17
N SER A 88 12.15 -15.65 -11.83
CA SER A 88 11.91 -16.96 -11.27
C SER A 88 11.26 -16.82 -9.89
N GLU A 89 10.41 -17.79 -9.56
CA GLU A 89 9.75 -17.86 -8.25
C GLU A 89 10.74 -17.79 -7.06
N PRO A 90 11.88 -18.51 -7.05
CA PRO A 90 12.87 -18.38 -5.97
C PRO A 90 13.44 -16.95 -5.86
N MET A 91 13.76 -16.30 -6.97
CA MET A 91 14.29 -14.93 -6.97
C MET A 91 13.28 -13.95 -6.36
N LEU A 92 12.00 -14.05 -6.74
CA LEU A 92 10.96 -13.20 -6.21
C LEU A 92 10.78 -13.38 -4.69
N LEU A 93 10.84 -14.63 -4.21
CA LEU A 93 10.77 -14.93 -2.78
C LEU A 93 12.00 -14.40 -2.02
N THR A 94 13.20 -14.54 -2.57
CA THR A 94 14.43 -13.96 -2.01
C THR A 94 14.29 -12.46 -1.79
N MET A 95 13.65 -11.75 -2.74
CA MET A 95 13.41 -10.31 -2.62
C MET A 95 12.29 -9.95 -1.64
N ILE A 96 11.18 -10.69 -1.63
CA ILE A 96 9.99 -10.32 -0.82
C ILE A 96 10.12 -10.74 0.66
N LEU A 97 10.72 -11.90 0.95
CA LEU A 97 10.79 -12.45 2.30
C LEU A 97 11.40 -11.51 3.35
N PRO A 98 12.52 -10.79 3.09
CA PRO A 98 13.06 -9.83 4.05
C PRO A 98 12.07 -8.74 4.46
N HIS A 99 11.21 -8.31 3.54
CA HIS A 99 10.20 -7.30 3.83
C HIS A 99 9.05 -7.88 4.66
N LEU A 100 8.59 -9.10 4.33
CA LEU A 100 7.57 -9.80 5.12
C LEU A 100 8.04 -10.05 6.55
N ARG A 101 9.30 -10.49 6.75
CA ARG A 101 9.90 -10.66 8.09
C ARG A 101 9.93 -9.36 8.88
N ARG A 102 10.21 -8.23 8.24
CA ARG A 102 10.16 -6.92 8.89
C ARG A 102 8.74 -6.57 9.34
N CYS A 103 7.72 -6.93 8.56
CA CYS A 103 6.33 -6.71 8.95
C CYS A 103 5.94 -7.50 10.21
N VAL A 104 6.48 -8.71 10.40
CA VAL A 104 6.24 -9.52 11.62
C VAL A 104 6.73 -8.81 12.89
N GLN A 105 7.88 -8.12 12.82
CA GLN A 105 8.39 -7.35 13.96
C GLN A 105 7.42 -6.27 14.44
N VAL A 106 6.56 -5.78 13.54
CA VAL A 106 5.53 -4.78 13.82
C VAL A 106 4.19 -5.43 14.20
N SER A 107 3.85 -6.56 13.57
CA SER A 107 2.60 -7.29 13.80
C SER A 107 2.88 -8.79 13.87
N PRO A 108 3.04 -9.35 15.09
CA PRO A 108 3.34 -10.77 15.30
C PRO A 108 2.30 -11.72 14.69
N GLN A 109 1.06 -11.26 14.49
CA GLN A 109 0.00 -12.04 13.84
C GLN A 109 0.39 -12.48 12.43
N LEU A 110 1.26 -11.73 11.74
CA LEU A 110 1.77 -12.08 10.41
C LEU A 110 2.69 -13.32 10.39
N GLN A 111 3.11 -13.81 11.55
CA GLN A 111 4.08 -14.91 11.67
C GLN A 111 3.68 -16.13 10.84
N ARG A 112 2.42 -16.56 10.92
CA ARG A 112 1.91 -17.73 10.18
C ARG A 112 1.98 -17.55 8.65
N LEU A 113 1.72 -16.33 8.16
CA LEU A 113 1.86 -16.01 6.74
C LEU A 113 3.33 -16.07 6.31
N VAL A 114 4.24 -15.56 7.12
CA VAL A 114 5.68 -15.60 6.81
C VAL A 114 6.20 -17.03 6.81
N GLU A 115 5.83 -17.84 7.81
CA GLU A 115 6.19 -19.26 7.88
C GLU A 115 5.73 -20.05 6.64
N LEU A 116 4.52 -19.76 6.13
CA LEU A 116 4.02 -20.36 4.90
C LEU A 116 4.92 -20.03 3.70
N VAL A 117 5.31 -18.77 3.56
CA VAL A 117 6.17 -18.31 2.45
C VAL A 117 7.60 -18.83 2.61
N GLU A 118 8.12 -18.91 3.84
CA GLU A 118 9.44 -19.47 4.12
C GLU A 118 9.51 -20.98 3.82
N ARG A 119 8.46 -21.73 4.16
CA ARG A 119 8.36 -23.15 3.81
C ARG A 119 8.39 -23.32 2.29
N GLU A 120 7.63 -22.51 1.57
CA GLU A 120 7.61 -22.55 0.11
C GLU A 120 8.98 -22.22 -0.48
N TYR A 121 9.66 -21.21 0.06
CA TYR A 121 11.02 -20.85 -0.35
C TYR A 121 12.01 -21.99 -0.11
N ALA A 122 11.91 -22.68 1.03
CA ALA A 122 12.75 -23.83 1.34
C ALA A 122 12.54 -25.00 0.35
N LEU A 123 11.28 -25.26 -0.04
CA LEU A 123 10.94 -26.33 -1.00
C LEU A 123 11.48 -26.06 -2.41
N ARG A 124 11.52 -24.80 -2.83
CA ARG A 124 11.95 -24.39 -4.18
C ARG A 124 13.46 -24.24 -4.32
N GLY A 125 14.20 -24.44 -3.22
CA GLY A 125 15.65 -24.32 -3.14
C GLY A 125 16.09 -22.93 -2.72
N CYS A 126 16.91 -22.88 -1.67
CA CYS A 126 17.57 -21.66 -1.23
C CYS A 126 18.55 -21.23 -2.30
N SER A 127 18.16 -20.23 -3.06
CA SER A 127 18.96 -19.68 -4.13
C SER A 127 19.71 -18.49 -3.55
N THR A 128 21.02 -18.62 -3.28
CA THR A 128 21.90 -17.46 -3.05
C THR A 128 22.12 -16.72 -4.37
N LEU A 129 21.01 -16.36 -5.02
CA LEU A 129 21.03 -15.70 -6.31
C LEU A 129 21.59 -14.30 -6.07
N PHE A 130 22.65 -14.01 -6.81
CA PHE A 130 23.08 -12.64 -7.00
C PHE A 130 21.87 -11.85 -7.49
N VAL A 131 21.46 -10.83 -6.74
CA VAL A 131 20.41 -9.90 -7.15
C VAL A 131 21.09 -8.83 -8.00
N PRO A 132 20.87 -8.79 -9.33
CA PRO A 132 21.46 -7.77 -10.18
C PRO A 132 21.15 -6.36 -9.65
N GLU A 133 22.08 -5.43 -9.87
CA GLU A 133 21.91 -4.03 -9.51
C GLU A 133 20.62 -3.40 -10.07
N ARG A 134 20.21 -3.84 -11.27
CA ARG A 134 18.96 -3.42 -11.90
C ARG A 134 17.71 -3.78 -11.08
N LEU A 135 17.78 -4.78 -10.21
CA LEU A 135 16.67 -5.19 -9.35
C LEU A 135 16.63 -4.43 -8.02
N ARG A 136 17.69 -3.68 -7.66
CA ARG A 136 17.70 -2.87 -6.42
C ARG A 136 16.60 -1.80 -6.38
N GLN A 137 16.13 -1.35 -7.54
CA GLN A 137 15.00 -0.42 -7.62
C GLN A 137 13.70 -1.08 -7.16
N LEU A 138 13.49 -2.35 -7.52
CA LEU A 138 12.31 -3.12 -7.11
C LEU A 138 12.31 -3.38 -5.61
N ASP A 139 13.47 -3.67 -5.01
CA ASP A 139 13.63 -3.83 -3.55
C ASP A 139 13.13 -2.58 -2.78
N LYS A 140 13.47 -1.38 -3.28
CA LYS A 140 12.98 -0.12 -2.70
C LYS A 140 11.46 0.04 -2.81
N ILE A 141 10.85 -0.52 -3.86
CA ILE A 141 9.39 -0.49 -4.03
C ILE A 141 8.76 -1.50 -3.08
N PHE A 142 9.24 -2.74 -3.03
CA PHE A 142 8.77 -3.77 -2.10
C PHE A 142 8.83 -3.29 -0.64
N ALA A 143 9.91 -2.60 -0.25
CA ALA A 143 10.04 -2.01 1.08
C ALA A 143 8.93 -1.00 1.45
N LYS A 144 8.25 -0.42 0.46
CA LYS A 144 7.17 0.55 0.63
C LYS A 144 5.78 -0.06 0.40
N MET A 145 5.68 -1.32 -0.02
CA MET A 145 4.41 -2.00 -0.23
C MET A 145 3.82 -2.44 1.11
N THR A 146 2.49 -2.56 1.16
CA THR A 146 1.80 -3.20 2.26
C THR A 146 1.96 -4.72 2.21
N VAL A 147 1.69 -5.42 3.31
CA VAL A 147 1.67 -6.89 3.33
C VAL A 147 0.78 -7.45 2.23
N THR A 148 -0.41 -6.88 2.04
CA THR A 148 -1.32 -7.28 0.94
C THR A 148 -0.70 -7.06 -0.44
N GLY A 149 0.08 -5.99 -0.64
CA GLY A 149 0.80 -5.72 -1.89
C GLY A 149 1.96 -6.70 -2.16
N LEU A 150 2.71 -7.06 -1.11
CA LEU A 150 3.77 -8.08 -1.17
C LEU A 150 3.18 -9.45 -1.52
N VAL A 151 2.16 -9.88 -0.78
CA VAL A 151 1.44 -11.14 -1.05
C VAL A 151 0.83 -11.14 -2.44
N GLY A 152 0.22 -10.03 -2.86
CA GLY A 152 -0.34 -9.88 -4.20
C GLY A 152 0.71 -9.98 -5.32
N SER A 153 1.99 -9.70 -5.02
CA SER A 153 3.09 -9.87 -5.98
C SER A 153 3.54 -11.32 -6.08
N ILE A 154 3.56 -12.07 -4.97
CA ILE A 154 3.75 -13.52 -4.98
C ILE A 154 2.58 -14.18 -5.72
N ALA A 155 1.34 -13.91 -5.32
CA ALA A 155 0.13 -14.48 -5.89
C ALA A 155 -0.02 -14.36 -7.42
N ARG A 156 0.55 -13.32 -8.04
CA ARG A 156 0.49 -13.12 -9.50
C ARG A 156 1.52 -13.95 -10.27
N ASN A 157 2.61 -14.34 -9.62
CA ASN A 157 3.71 -15.08 -10.22
C ASN A 157 3.69 -16.56 -9.87
N PHE A 158 2.93 -16.93 -8.85
CA PHE A 158 2.78 -18.28 -8.34
C PHE A 158 1.37 -18.78 -8.67
N CYS A 159 1.26 -19.97 -9.24
CA CYS A 159 -0.02 -20.62 -9.47
C CYS A 159 -0.31 -21.70 -8.41
N GLY A 160 -1.58 -22.08 -8.28
CA GLY A 160 -1.98 -23.26 -7.50
C GLY A 160 -2.16 -23.04 -5.99
N CYS A 161 -1.65 -23.98 -5.20
CA CYS A 161 -1.98 -24.15 -3.78
C CYS A 161 -1.50 -22.98 -2.91
N LEU A 162 -0.29 -22.48 -3.14
CA LEU A 162 0.30 -21.39 -2.35
C LEU A 162 -0.58 -20.12 -2.36
N HIS A 163 -1.08 -19.74 -3.54
CA HIS A 163 -1.96 -18.58 -3.68
C HIS A 163 -3.20 -18.70 -2.80
N GLN A 164 -3.86 -19.87 -2.80
CA GLN A 164 -5.06 -20.12 -2.00
C GLN A 164 -4.74 -20.13 -0.50
N LEU A 165 -3.63 -20.75 -0.09
CA LEU A 165 -3.20 -20.77 1.30
C LEU A 165 -2.87 -19.37 1.82
N MET A 166 -2.15 -18.56 1.04
CA MET A 166 -1.85 -17.17 1.41
C MET A 166 -3.11 -16.32 1.50
N LYS A 167 -4.05 -16.49 0.55
CA LYS A 167 -5.33 -15.79 0.57
C LYS A 167 -6.16 -16.14 1.80
N GLY A 168 -6.29 -17.43 2.11
CA GLY A 168 -7.00 -17.91 3.30
C GLY A 168 -6.36 -17.38 4.58
N CYS A 169 -5.03 -17.44 4.69
CA CYS A 169 -4.30 -16.89 5.83
C CYS A 169 -4.54 -15.37 6.00
N LEU A 170 -4.53 -14.59 4.91
CA LEU A 170 -4.85 -13.16 4.98
C LEU A 170 -6.30 -12.88 5.40
N GLU A 171 -7.26 -13.73 5.02
CA GLU A 171 -8.66 -13.58 5.42
C GLU A 171 -8.85 -13.93 6.88
N GLU A 172 -8.26 -15.03 7.35
CA GLU A 172 -8.22 -15.41 8.78
C GLU A 172 -7.63 -14.29 9.63
N LEU A 173 -6.47 -13.75 9.24
CA LEU A 173 -5.82 -12.64 9.95
C LEU A 173 -6.68 -11.37 10.01
N ARG A 174 -7.50 -11.10 8.99
CA ARG A 174 -8.43 -9.95 9.02
C ARG A 174 -9.61 -10.20 9.94
N ASN A 175 -10.10 -11.44 10.00
CA ASN A 175 -11.22 -11.81 10.85
C ASN A 175 -10.83 -11.79 12.33
N GLU A 176 -9.59 -12.13 12.67
CA GLU A 176 -9.05 -12.00 14.04
C GLU A 176 -8.97 -10.55 14.54
N LEU A 177 -9.09 -9.55 13.65
CA LEU A 177 -9.05 -8.13 13.98
C LEU A 177 -10.45 -7.49 14.11
N GLN A 178 -11.52 -8.29 14.00
CA GLN A 178 -12.89 -7.87 14.26
C GLN A 178 -13.21 -7.92 15.75
#